data_AF-A0A969GPV6-F1
#
_entry.id   AF-A0A969GPV6-F1
#
_cell.length_a   1.000
_cell.length_b   1.000
_cell.length_c   1.000
_cell.angle_alpha   90.00
_cell.angle_beta   90.00
_cell.angle_gamma   90.00
#
_symmetry.space_group_name_H-M   'P 1'
#
loop_
_entity.id
_entity.type
_entity.pdbx_description
1 polymer ?
#
loop_
_entity_poly.entity_id
_entity_poly.type
_entity_poly.pdbx_seq_one_letter_code
_entity_poly.pdbx_strand_id
1 'polypeptide(L)'
;MRGVMIALAVIAALNMLPPAWTPGRMITAEFRQQSLAIGLCLAAVAFSPFLALLPLRASAGLLAALTTLSILFPVHNFLSVLPNIGQLYNQPINPGWGMYVLLVGLAMLLLLQVSLLVAKPLRKRHQRPSDKETP
;
A
#
# COMPACT_ATOMS: atom_id res chain seq x y z
N MET A 1 -13.03 7.31 -9.59
CA MET A 1 -12.28 6.70 -8.46
C MET A 1 -10.78 6.53 -8.76
N ARG A 2 -10.36 5.85 -9.84
CA ARG A 2 -8.94 5.56 -10.11
C ARG A 2 -8.03 6.80 -10.15
N GLY A 3 -8.41 7.84 -10.92
CA GLY A 3 -7.60 9.06 -11.00
C GLY A 3 -7.42 9.77 -9.66
N VAL A 4 -8.45 9.78 -8.81
CA VAL A 4 -8.38 10.31 -7.45
C VAL A 4 -7.41 9.51 -6.59
N MET A 5 -7.45 8.17 -6.66
CA MET A 5 -6.50 7.32 -5.92
C MET A 5 -5.05 7.51 -6.39
N ILE A 6 -4.83 7.70 -7.70
CA ILE A 6 -3.50 8.03 -8.24
C ILE A 6 -3.04 9.39 -7.70
N ALA A 7 -3.89 10.41 -7.75
CA ALA A 7 -3.56 11.74 -7.24
C ALA A 7 -3.20 11.70 -5.74
N LEU A 8 -4.01 11.00 -4.94
CA LEU A 8 -3.75 10.82 -3.51
C LEU A 8 -2.45 10.05 -3.25
N ALA A 9 -2.15 9.00 -4.03
CA ALA A 9 -0.90 8.25 -3.91
C ALA A 9 0.32 9.11 -4.24
N VAL A 10 0.25 9.94 -5.28
CA VAL A 10 1.31 10.89 -5.64
C VAL A 10 1.51 11.92 -4.54
N ILE A 11 0.43 12.54 -4.04
CA ILE A 11 0.50 13.51 -2.93
C ILE A 11 1.10 12.86 -1.68
N ALA A 12 0.67 11.65 -1.34
CA ALA A 12 1.20 10.91 -0.19
C ALA A 12 2.70 10.61 -0.34
N ALA A 13 3.15 10.19 -1.53
CA ALA A 13 4.57 9.95 -1.81
C ALA A 13 5.40 11.23 -1.73
N LEU A 14 4.87 12.36 -2.22
CA LEU A 14 5.55 13.66 -2.16
C LEU A 14 5.57 14.24 -0.74
N ASN A 15 4.55 13.97 0.08
CA ASN A 15 4.55 14.34 1.51
C ASN A 15 5.62 13.61 2.31
N MET A 16 6.21 12.54 1.78
CA MET A 16 7.37 11.87 2.37
C MET A 16 8.69 12.55 1.97
N LEU A 17 8.71 13.64 1.19
CA LEU A 17 9.96 14.36 0.92
C LEU A 17 10.51 15.01 2.21
N PRO A 18 11.83 15.11 2.37
CA PRO A 18 12.40 15.90 3.45
C PRO A 18 11.96 17.38 3.30
N PRO A 19 11.71 18.10 4.41
CA PRO A 19 11.20 19.47 4.37
C PRO A 19 12.13 20.44 3.62
N ALA A 20 13.44 20.16 3.61
CA ALA A 20 14.41 20.83 2.74
C ALA A 20 14.77 19.92 1.56
N TRP A 21 13.91 19.84 0.55
CA TRP A 21 14.15 19.03 -0.64
C TRP A 21 15.01 19.81 -1.64
N THR A 22 16.21 19.30 -1.92
CA THR A 22 17.02 19.70 -3.08
C THR A 22 17.65 18.45 -3.68
N PRO A 23 17.91 18.40 -5.00
CA PRO A 23 18.51 17.22 -5.64
C PRO A 23 19.81 16.79 -4.97
N GLY A 24 20.65 17.74 -4.55
CA GLY A 24 21.90 17.46 -3.83
C GLY A 24 21.70 16.85 -2.45
N ARG A 25 20.64 17.23 -1.72
CA ARG A 25 20.30 16.64 -0.40
C ARG A 25 19.73 15.23 -0.53
N MET A 26 19.03 14.92 -1.61
CA MET A 26 18.42 13.60 -1.81
C MET A 26 19.42 12.47 -2.09
N ILE A 27 20.67 12.82 -2.42
CA ILE A 27 21.76 11.88 -2.75
C ILE A 27 22.61 11.54 -1.51
N THR A 28 22.45 12.28 -0.41
CA THR A 28 23.22 12.01 0.82
C THR A 28 22.82 10.67 1.44
N ALA A 29 23.73 10.08 2.21
CA ALA A 29 23.55 8.75 2.76
C ALA A 29 22.29 8.65 3.65
N GLU A 30 21.92 9.74 4.34
CA GLU A 30 20.75 9.77 5.22
C GLU A 30 19.44 9.67 4.45
N PHE A 31 19.31 10.38 3.32
CA PHE A 31 18.07 10.44 2.56
C PHE A 31 17.99 9.46 1.41
N ARG A 32 19.10 8.81 1.02
CA ARG A 32 19.15 7.90 -0.12
C ARG A 32 18.09 6.80 -0.06
N GLN A 33 17.88 6.19 1.10
CA GLN A 33 16.87 5.13 1.26
C GLN A 33 15.44 5.67 1.11
N GLN A 34 15.16 6.85 1.68
CA GLN A 34 13.87 7.53 1.56
C GLN A 34 13.59 7.94 0.11
N SER A 35 14.58 8.51 -0.57
CA SER A 35 14.52 8.87 -1.99
C SER A 35 14.23 7.66 -2.88
N LEU A 36 14.92 6.54 -2.63
CA LEU A 36 14.67 5.29 -3.36
C LEU A 36 13.27 4.74 -3.09
N ALA A 37 12.81 4.76 -1.84
CA ALA A 37 11.46 4.30 -1.50
C ALA A 37 10.37 5.16 -2.18
N ILE A 38 10.51 6.49 -2.18
CA ILE A 38 9.59 7.39 -2.88
C ILE A 38 9.61 7.10 -4.39
N GLY A 39 10.81 6.95 -4.98
CA GLY A 39 10.96 6.59 -6.38
C GLY A 39 10.28 5.26 -6.73
N LEU A 40 10.42 4.24 -5.88
CA LEU A 40 9.73 2.95 -6.04
C LEU A 40 8.21 3.10 -5.92
N CYS A 41 7.69 3.89 -4.99
CA CYS A 41 6.26 4.17 -4.87
C CYS A 41 5.70 4.86 -6.12
N LEU A 42 6.39 5.88 -6.63
CA LEU A 42 6.00 6.58 -7.85
C LEU A 42 6.08 5.68 -9.09
N ALA A 43 7.12 4.85 -9.18
CA ALA A 43 7.22 3.83 -10.22
C ALA A 43 6.06 2.84 -10.13
N ALA A 44 5.70 2.34 -8.94
CA ALA A 44 4.57 1.45 -8.75
C ALA A 44 3.24 2.09 -9.19
N VAL A 45 3.04 3.38 -8.95
CA VAL A 45 1.88 4.13 -9.48
C VAL A 45 1.90 4.16 -11.01
N ALA A 46 3.05 4.47 -11.62
CA ALA A 46 3.21 4.50 -13.09
C ALA A 46 2.96 3.12 -13.73
N PHE A 47 3.40 2.04 -13.06
CA PHE A 47 3.21 0.66 -13.52
C PHE A 47 1.90 0.02 -13.04
N SER A 48 1.07 0.72 -12.26
CA SER A 48 -0.22 0.21 -11.80
C SER A 48 -1.20 -0.24 -12.90
N PRO A 49 -1.21 0.30 -14.14
CA PRO A 49 -2.04 -0.25 -15.21
C PRO A 49 -1.69 -1.69 -15.58
N PHE A 50 -0.42 -2.09 -15.44
CA PHE A 50 0.03 -3.44 -15.77
C PHE A 50 -0.44 -4.48 -14.74
N LEU A 51 -0.83 -4.06 -13.52
CA LEU A 51 -1.49 -4.95 -12.56
C LEU A 51 -2.83 -5.50 -13.08
N ALA A 52 -3.47 -4.83 -14.05
CA ALA A 52 -4.69 -5.32 -14.69
C ALA A 52 -4.44 -6.51 -15.64
N LEU A 53 -3.18 -6.75 -16.04
CA LEU A 53 -2.79 -7.91 -16.86
C LEU A 53 -2.65 -9.19 -16.03
N LEU A 54 -2.51 -9.07 -14.71
CA LEU A 54 -2.38 -10.21 -13.80
C LEU A 54 -3.76 -10.81 -13.48
N PRO A 55 -3.83 -12.13 -13.25
CA PRO A 55 -5.05 -12.77 -12.79
C PRO A 55 -5.41 -12.22 -11.40
N LEU A 56 -6.71 -12.09 -11.13
CA LEU A 56 -7.24 -11.46 -9.91
C LEU A 56 -6.57 -11.99 -8.62
N ARG A 57 -6.30 -13.30 -8.54
CA ARG A 57 -5.65 -13.91 -7.38
C ARG A 57 -4.18 -13.52 -7.24
N ALA A 58 -3.44 -13.37 -8.34
CA ALA A 58 -2.05 -12.91 -8.27
C ALA A 58 -2.00 -11.45 -7.80
N SER A 59 -2.86 -10.59 -8.35
CA SER A 59 -2.96 -9.19 -7.92
C SER A 59 -3.38 -9.06 -6.46
N ALA A 60 -4.36 -9.85 -6.00
CA ALA A 60 -4.78 -9.88 -4.60
C ALA A 60 -3.66 -10.38 -3.68
N GLY A 61 -2.91 -11.41 -4.09
CA GLY A 61 -1.77 -11.93 -3.33
C GLY A 61 -0.62 -10.92 -3.21
N LEU A 62 -0.27 -10.26 -4.32
CA LEU A 62 0.75 -9.21 -4.34
C LEU A 62 0.36 -8.05 -3.44
N LEU A 63 -0.87 -7.55 -3.56
CA LEU A 63 -1.38 -6.48 -2.71
C LEU A 63 -1.41 -6.91 -1.23
N ALA A 64 -1.75 -8.17 -0.93
CA ALA A 64 -1.82 -8.66 0.45
C ALA A 64 -0.43 -8.68 1.08
N ALA A 65 0.59 -9.12 0.33
CA ALA A 65 1.97 -9.05 0.76
C ALA A 65 2.42 -7.59 1.00
N LEU A 66 2.15 -6.68 0.05
CA LEU A 66 2.49 -5.27 0.18
C LEU A 66 1.77 -4.58 1.36
N THR A 67 0.50 -4.91 1.59
CA THR A 67 -0.28 -4.39 2.72
C THR A 67 0.28 -4.89 4.04
N THR A 68 0.65 -6.17 4.11
CA THR A 68 1.28 -6.76 5.30
C THR A 68 2.62 -6.09 5.60
N LEU A 69 3.48 -5.90 4.59
CA LEU A 69 4.74 -5.18 4.75
C LEU A 69 4.53 -3.73 5.18
N SER A 70 3.50 -3.06 4.64
CA SER A 70 3.12 -1.70 5.03
C SER A 70 2.62 -1.57 6.47
N ILE A 71 2.12 -2.65 7.07
CA ILE A 71 1.80 -2.68 8.49
C ILE A 71 3.09 -2.89 9.29
N LEU A 72 3.83 -3.96 8.99
CA LEU A 72 4.93 -4.42 9.84
C LEU A 72 6.10 -3.44 9.85
N PHE A 73 6.55 -2.98 8.67
CA PHE A 73 7.78 -2.21 8.56
C PHE A 73 7.66 -0.79 9.15
N PRO A 74 6.66 0.04 8.79
CA PRO A 74 6.55 1.39 9.32
C PRO A 74 6.24 1.41 10.82
N VAL A 75 5.38 0.50 11.30
CA VAL A 75 5.02 0.41 12.72
C VAL A 75 6.22 0.02 13.56
N HIS A 76 6.97 -1.00 13.14
CA HIS A 76 8.16 -1.43 13.85
C HIS A 76 9.20 -0.30 13.93
N ASN A 77 9.50 0.35 12.80
CA ASN A 77 10.48 1.44 12.76
C ASN A 77 10.02 2.65 13.59
N PHE A 78 8.75 3.03 13.51
CA PHE A 78 8.19 4.12 14.31
C PHE A 78 8.32 3.84 15.80
N LEU A 79 7.88 2.66 16.26
CA LEU A 79 7.96 2.27 17.67
C LEU A 79 9.40 2.13 18.17
N SER A 80 10.33 1.71 17.30
CA SER A 80 11.76 1.60 17.65
C SER A 80 12.43 2.96 17.86
N VAL A 81 11.93 4.01 17.21
CA VAL A 81 12.47 5.37 17.30
C VAL A 81 11.92 6.12 18.53
N LEU A 82 10.68 5.84 18.96
CA LEU A 82 10.03 6.54 20.07
C LEU A 82 10.86 6.59 21.37
N PRO A 83 11.49 5.49 21.85
CA PRO A 83 12.29 5.54 23.07
C PRO A 83 13.46 6.52 22.99
N ASN A 84 14.15 6.55 21.84
CA ASN A 84 15.30 7.45 21.63
C ASN A 84 14.88 8.92 21.64
N ILE A 85 13.73 9.23 21.01
CA ILE A 85 13.17 10.58 21.04
C ILE A 85 12.72 10.92 22.47
N GLY A 86 12.06 9.99 23.16
CA GLY A 86 11.60 10.20 24.54
C GLY A 86 12.74 10.46 25.52
N GLN A 87 13.88 9.80 25.35
CA GLN A 87 15.10 10.06 26.11
C GLN A 87 15.65 11.46 25.83
N LEU A 88 15.71 11.86 24.55
CA LEU A 88 16.24 13.18 24.15
C LEU A 88 15.41 14.34 24.72
N TYR A 89 14.09 14.17 24.77
CA TYR A 89 13.16 15.17 25.31
C TYR A 89 12.82 14.95 26.79
N ASN A 90 13.45 13.96 27.44
CA ASN A 90 13.23 13.59 28.84
C ASN A 90 11.74 13.38 29.20
N GLN A 91 10.94 12.90 28.26
CA GLN A 91 9.51 12.62 28.41
C GLN A 91 9.11 11.36 27.64
N PRO A 92 8.25 10.49 28.20
CA PRO A 92 7.76 9.32 27.48
C PRO A 92 6.82 9.74 26.35
N ILE A 93 7.15 9.36 25.11
CA ILE A 93 6.33 9.62 23.93
C ILE A 93 5.57 8.35 23.58
N ASN A 94 4.25 8.44 23.60
CA ASN A 94 3.36 7.36 23.19
C ASN A 94 2.82 7.58 21.77
N PRO A 95 2.48 6.52 21.03
CA PRO A 95 1.82 6.64 19.74
C PRO A 95 0.48 7.39 19.84
N GLY A 96 0.25 8.33 18.93
CA GLY A 96 -1.03 9.00 18.79
C GLY A 96 -2.12 8.11 18.17
N TRP A 97 -3.39 8.55 18.27
CA TRP A 97 -4.55 7.80 17.76
C TRP A 97 -4.49 7.51 16.25
N GLY A 98 -3.84 8.38 15.48
CA GLY A 98 -3.71 8.24 14.03
C GLY A 98 -3.04 6.93 13.59
N MET A 99 -2.10 6.41 14.39
CA MET A 99 -1.46 5.12 14.13
C MET A 99 -2.47 3.97 14.19
N TYR A 100 -3.38 3.97 15.17
CA TYR A 100 -4.38 2.93 15.31
C TYR A 100 -5.43 3.01 14.20
N VAL A 101 -5.84 4.21 13.79
CA VAL A 101 -6.76 4.39 12.66
C VAL A 101 -6.15 3.87 11.35
N LEU A 102 -4.87 4.17 11.11
CA LEU A 102 -4.11 3.61 9.98
C LEU A 102 -4.09 2.08 10.03
N LEU A 103 -3.76 1.49 11.18
CA LEU A 103 -3.71 0.05 11.38
C LEU A 103 -5.04 -0.64 11.11
N VAL A 104 -6.13 -0.08 11.62
CA VAL A 104 -7.49 -0.59 11.39
C VAL A 104 -7.84 -0.54 9.90
N GLY A 105 -7.53 0.57 9.22
CA GLY A 105 -7.73 0.70 7.77
C GLY A 105 -6.95 -0.33 6.96
N LEU A 106 -5.66 -0.52 7.27
CA LEU A 106 -4.81 -1.51 6.61
C LEU A 106 -5.25 -2.95 6.91
N ALA A 107 -5.70 -3.24 8.13
CA ALA A 107 -6.23 -4.55 8.50
C ALA A 107 -7.51 -4.89 7.70
N MET A 108 -8.43 -3.93 7.57
CA MET A 108 -9.63 -4.11 6.74
C MET A 108 -9.28 -4.36 5.27
N LEU A 109 -8.31 -3.61 4.73
CA LEU A 109 -7.82 -3.82 3.37
C LEU A 109 -7.21 -5.22 3.20
N LEU A 110 -6.41 -5.68 4.15
CA LEU A 110 -5.79 -7.01 4.12
C LEU A 110 -6.85 -8.12 4.16
N LEU A 111 -7.86 -7.99 5.04
CA LEU A 111 -8.96 -8.95 5.13
C LEU A 111 -9.72 -9.06 3.81
N LEU A 112 -9.99 -7.93 3.14
CA LEU A 112 -10.62 -7.94 1.83
C LEU A 112 -9.79 -8.70 0.80
N GLN A 113 -8.48 -8.47 0.76
CA GLN A 113 -7.58 -9.12 -0.20
C GLN A 113 -7.47 -10.63 0.05
N VAL A 114 -7.38 -11.04 1.33
CA VAL A 114 -7.40 -12.45 1.73
C VAL A 114 -8.73 -13.11 1.36
N SER A 115 -9.86 -12.42 1.54
CA SER A 115 -11.18 -12.96 1.17
C SER A 115 -11.26 -13.28 -0.34
N LEU A 116 -10.65 -12.46 -1.20
CA LEU A 116 -10.59 -12.68 -2.65
C LEU A 116 -9.71 -13.87 -3.04
N LEU A 117 -8.68 -14.19 -2.24
CA LEU A 117 -7.84 -15.36 -2.45
C LEU A 117 -8.57 -16.66 -2.07
N VAL A 118 -9.35 -16.61 -0.98
CA VAL A 118 -10.06 -17.78 -0.43
C VAL A 118 -11.40 -18.02 -1.15
N ALA A 119 -12.04 -16.98 -1.69
CA ALA A 119 -13.30 -17.12 -2.39
C ALA A 119 -13.19 -18.09 -3.59
N LYS A 120 -14.17 -19.00 -3.69
CA LYS A 120 -14.33 -19.86 -4.87
C LYS A 120 -14.71 -18.97 -6.06
N PRO A 121 -14.11 -19.18 -7.24
CA PRO A 121 -14.46 -18.40 -8.42
C PRO A 121 -15.94 -18.65 -8.70
N LEU A 122 -16.74 -17.58 -8.74
CA LEU A 122 -18.12 -17.64 -9.20
C LEU A 122 -18.10 -18.23 -10.60
N ARG A 123 -18.48 -19.49 -10.74
CA ARG A 123 -18.63 -20.19 -12.01
C ARG A 123 -19.61 -19.38 -12.83
N LYS A 124 -19.11 -18.61 -13.82
CA LYS A 124 -19.95 -17.95 -14.83
C LYS A 124 -20.87 -19.04 -15.38
N ARG A 125 -22.15 -19.00 -15.00
CA ARG A 125 -23.18 -19.88 -15.54
C ARG A 125 -23.35 -19.45 -16.98
N HIS A 126 -22.59 -20.07 -17.87
CA HIS A 126 -22.71 -19.92 -19.31
C HIS A 126 -24.14 -20.35 -19.66
N GLN A 127 -25.06 -19.39 -19.74
CA GLN A 127 -26.37 -19.60 -20.35
C GLN A 127 -26.08 -19.94 -21.81
N ARG A 128 -26.08 -21.23 -22.15
CA ARG A 128 -26.28 -21.65 -23.54
C ARG A 128 -27.65 -21.10 -23.95
N PRO A 129 -27.76 -20.37 -25.08
CA PRO A 129 -29.06 -20.21 -25.69
C PRO A 129 -29.58 -21.62 -25.96
N SER A 130 -30.78 -21.92 -25.46
CA SER A 130 -31.48 -23.13 -25.80
C SER A 130 -31.75 -23.09 -27.29
N ASP A 131 -31.03 -23.89 -28.06
CA ASP A 131 -31.47 -24.29 -29.40
C ASP A 131 -32.89 -24.80 -29.25
N LYS A 132 -33.84 -24.03 -29.79
CA LYS A 132 -35.14 -24.54 -30.17
C LYS A 132 -35.03 -24.86 -31.65
N GLU A 133 -34.49 -26.05 -31.92
CA GLU A 133 -34.91 -26.81 -33.08
C GLU A 133 -36.41 -27.10 -32.94
N THR A 134 -37.15 -26.87 -34.02
CA THR A 134 -38.27 -27.70 -34.52
C THR A 134 -38.98 -26.92 -35.65
N PRO A 135 -39.62 -27.60 -36.60
CA PRO A 135 -39.10 -28.52 -37.62
C PRO A 135 -39.26 -27.93 -39.04
#